data_AF-A0A3C1TCJ5-F1
#
_entry.id   AF-A0A3C1TCJ5-F1
#
_cell.length_a   1.000
_cell.length_b   1.000
_cell.length_c   1.000
_cell.angle_alpha   90.00
_cell.angle_beta   90.00
_cell.angle_gamma   90.00
#
_symmetry.space_group_name_H-M   'P 1'
#
loop_
_entity.id
_entity.type
_entity.pdbx_description
1 polymer ?
#
loop_
_entity_poly.entity_id
_entity_poly.type
_entity_poly.pdbx_seq_one_letter_code
_entity_poly.pdbx_strand_id
1 'polypeptide(L)'
;MTHTIQKHEQYALVNIHESAFDDAMAAELETVARGLFREGFHNLILNFATATSITSAGISILKKINMLCSRELGLMVLVSDNDDFVDLLIDGKIRDVTILPSVEEGIDAVFMNDLENEFSAESDDFNDDDMDEDGYTQSEKP
;
A
#
# COMPACT_ATOMS: atom_id res chain seq x y z
N MET A 1 -11.73 -10.21 18.41
CA MET A 1 -10.81 -9.15 17.98
C MET A 1 -11.64 -8.01 17.45
N THR A 2 -11.24 -6.76 17.72
CA THR A 2 -12.01 -5.60 17.26
C THR A 2 -11.21 -4.92 16.18
N HIS A 3 -11.49 -5.28 14.93
CA HIS A 3 -11.04 -4.53 13.76
C HIS A 3 -12.27 -3.97 13.04
N THR A 4 -12.12 -2.81 12.41
CA THR A 4 -13.16 -2.24 11.55
C THR A 4 -12.64 -2.08 10.14
N ILE A 5 -13.50 -2.31 9.16
CA ILE A 5 -13.15 -2.23 7.74
C ILE A 5 -14.05 -1.19 7.11
N GLN A 6 -13.43 -0.19 6.49
CA GLN A 6 -14.11 0.83 5.69
C GLN A 6 -13.64 0.68 4.25
N LYS A 7 -14.60 0.42 3.35
CA LYS A 7 -14.34 0.22 1.93
C LYS A 7 -14.67 1.52 1.21
N HIS A 8 -13.69 2.05 0.50
CA HIS A 8 -13.83 3.20 -0.38
C HIS A 8 -13.74 2.73 -1.83
N GLU A 9 -13.74 3.65 -2.79
CA GLU A 9 -13.62 3.26 -4.20
C GLU A 9 -12.20 2.78 -4.52
N GLN A 10 -11.18 3.49 -4.03
CA GLN A 10 -9.78 3.24 -4.38
C GLN A 10 -9.02 2.41 -3.36
N TYR A 11 -9.47 2.34 -2.11
CA TYR A 11 -8.78 1.63 -1.04
C TYR A 11 -9.73 1.00 -0.03
N ALA A 12 -9.19 0.07 0.77
CA ALA A 12 -9.82 -0.38 1.99
C ALA A 12 -8.98 0.03 3.21
N LEU A 13 -9.63 0.69 4.17
CA LEU A 13 -9.05 1.06 5.46
C LEU A 13 -9.40 0.00 6.50
N VAL A 14 -8.37 -0.59 7.11
CA VAL A 14 -8.49 -1.58 8.19
C VAL A 14 -7.96 -0.94 9.47
N ASN A 15 -8.84 -0.66 10.43
CA ASN A 15 -8.43 -0.16 11.73
C ASN A 15 -8.23 -1.32 12.70
N ILE A 16 -7.05 -1.34 13.33
CA ILE A 16 -6.66 -2.32 14.34
C ILE A 16 -6.73 -1.61 15.69
N HIS A 17 -7.68 -2.02 16.54
CA HIS A 17 -7.93 -1.35 17.84
C HIS A 17 -7.19 -2.00 19.02
N GLU A 18 -6.23 -2.87 18.72
CA GLU A 18 -5.55 -3.68 19.72
C GLU A 18 -4.10 -3.20 19.90
N SER A 19 -3.63 -3.23 21.15
CA SER A 19 -2.30 -2.72 21.49
C SER A 19 -1.16 -3.69 21.15
N ALA A 20 -1.47 -4.98 21.04
CA ALA A 20 -0.53 -6.03 20.70
C ALA A 20 -0.99 -6.74 19.43
N PHE A 21 -0.16 -6.68 18.39
CA PHE A 21 -0.40 -7.39 17.15
C PHE A 21 0.23 -8.78 17.22
N ASP A 22 -0.54 -9.74 17.73
CA ASP A 22 -0.11 -11.11 17.96
C ASP A 22 -0.36 -12.05 16.75
N ASP A 23 0.00 -13.32 16.90
CA ASP A 23 -0.11 -14.31 15.83
C ASP A 23 -1.56 -14.60 15.44
N ALA A 24 -2.51 -14.47 16.35
CA ALA A 24 -3.93 -14.64 16.06
C ALA A 24 -4.46 -13.45 15.23
N MET A 25 -4.04 -12.23 15.58
CA MET A 25 -4.33 -11.01 14.82
C MET A 25 -3.73 -11.08 13.43
N ALA A 26 -2.50 -11.59 13.31
CA ALA A 26 -1.83 -11.76 12.03
C ALA A 26 -2.62 -12.72 11.11
N ALA A 27 -3.10 -13.85 11.63
CA ALA A 27 -3.89 -14.81 10.87
C ALA A 27 -5.26 -14.24 10.45
N GLU A 28 -5.90 -13.44 11.31
CA GLU A 28 -7.15 -12.76 10.99
C GLU A 28 -6.93 -11.69 9.91
N LEU A 29 -5.91 -10.85 10.05
CA LEU A 29 -5.55 -9.84 9.05
C LEU A 29 -5.26 -10.47 7.69
N GLU A 30 -4.57 -11.62 7.65
CA GLU A 30 -4.37 -12.35 6.39
C GLU A 30 -5.71 -12.75 5.75
N THR A 31 -6.66 -13.23 6.56
CA THR A 31 -7.98 -13.64 6.08
C THR A 31 -8.77 -12.45 5.54
N VAL A 32 -8.73 -11.33 6.26
CA VAL A 32 -9.35 -10.05 5.86
C VAL A 32 -8.74 -9.54 4.55
N ALA A 33 -7.42 -9.43 4.47
CA ALA A 33 -6.72 -8.94 3.28
C ALA A 33 -7.03 -9.82 2.06
N ARG A 34 -7.05 -11.14 2.20
CA ARG A 34 -7.48 -12.05 1.13
C ARG A 34 -8.92 -11.84 0.69
N GLY A 35 -9.81 -11.49 1.63
CA GLY A 35 -11.17 -11.08 1.30
C GLY A 35 -11.19 -9.84 0.42
N LEU A 36 -10.50 -8.79 0.86
CA LEU A 36 -10.38 -7.52 0.15
C LEU A 36 -9.78 -7.68 -1.26
N PHE A 37 -8.71 -8.47 -1.40
CA PHE A 37 -8.13 -8.76 -2.73
C PHE A 37 -9.11 -9.47 -3.66
N ARG A 38 -9.95 -10.40 -3.15
CA ARG A 38 -10.99 -11.05 -3.98
C ARG A 38 -12.11 -10.10 -4.40
N GLU A 39 -12.29 -9.03 -3.64
CA GLU A 39 -13.26 -7.98 -3.95
C GLU A 39 -12.68 -6.90 -4.89
N GLY A 40 -11.40 -6.97 -5.25
CA GLY A 40 -10.74 -6.02 -6.16
C GLY A 40 -10.01 -4.87 -5.46
N PHE A 41 -9.84 -4.92 -4.14
CA PHE A 41 -9.04 -3.92 -3.43
C PHE A 41 -7.56 -4.23 -3.54
N HIS A 42 -6.81 -3.39 -4.25
CA HIS A 42 -5.36 -3.49 -4.39
C HIS A 42 -4.60 -2.50 -3.51
N ASN A 43 -5.26 -1.40 -3.12
CA ASN A 43 -4.75 -0.45 -2.13
C ASN A 43 -5.32 -0.73 -0.73
N LEU A 44 -4.45 -0.82 0.26
CA LEU A 44 -4.81 -1.11 1.65
C LEU A 44 -4.16 -0.11 2.60
N ILE A 45 -4.96 0.48 3.49
CA ILE A 45 -4.46 1.31 4.59
C ILE A 45 -4.67 0.54 5.89
N LEU A 46 -3.60 0.19 6.57
CA LEU A 46 -3.62 -0.55 7.84
C LEU A 46 -3.31 0.42 8.98
N ASN A 47 -4.32 0.75 9.78
CA ASN A 47 -4.21 1.70 10.87
C ASN A 47 -3.87 1.02 12.19
N PHE A 48 -2.65 1.26 12.66
CA PHE A 48 -2.04 0.74 13.88
C PHE A 48 -1.90 1.81 14.98
N ALA A 49 -2.69 2.89 14.96
CA ALA A 49 -2.58 3.99 15.94
C ALA A 49 -2.58 3.55 17.43
N THR A 50 -3.17 2.40 17.77
CA THR A 50 -3.17 1.88 19.15
C THR A 50 -2.09 0.84 19.42
N ALA A 51 -1.39 0.36 18.38
CA ALA A 51 -0.44 -0.74 18.49
C ALA A 51 0.88 -0.28 19.12
N THR A 52 1.45 -1.16 19.94
CA THR A 52 2.70 -0.92 20.67
C THR A 52 3.67 -2.09 20.54
N SER A 53 3.19 -3.24 20.06
CA SER A 53 4.02 -4.42 19.82
C SER A 53 3.49 -5.23 18.66
N ILE A 54 4.41 -5.93 17.99
CA ILE A 54 4.14 -6.80 16.85
C ILE A 54 5.03 -8.04 16.92
N THR A 55 4.47 -9.21 16.59
CA THR A 55 5.23 -10.47 16.52
C THR A 55 5.90 -10.67 15.16
N SER A 56 6.84 -11.62 15.09
CA SER A 56 7.50 -12.01 13.83
C SER A 56 6.53 -12.62 12.81
N ALA A 57 5.47 -13.30 13.27
CA ALA A 57 4.39 -13.75 12.41
C ALA A 57 3.63 -12.56 11.83
N GLY A 58 3.34 -11.54 12.65
CA GLY A 58 2.75 -10.28 12.21
C GLY A 58 3.54 -9.60 11.10
N ILE A 59 4.85 -9.40 11.29
CA ILE A 59 5.74 -8.85 10.24
C ILE A 59 5.70 -9.69 8.96
N SER A 60 5.66 -11.02 9.08
CA SER A 60 5.61 -11.93 7.92
C SER A 60 4.31 -11.76 7.12
N ILE A 61 3.19 -11.54 7.81
CA ILE A 61 1.91 -11.24 7.16
C ILE A 61 1.94 -9.87 6.48
N LEU A 62 2.48 -8.83 7.12
CA LEU A 62 2.60 -7.50 6.50
C LEU A 62 3.45 -7.54 5.23
N LYS A 63 4.57 -8.28 5.22
CA LYS A 63 5.39 -8.51 4.01
C LYS A 63 4.60 -9.14 2.88
N LYS A 64 3.79 -10.15 3.21
CA LYS A 64 2.97 -10.86 2.24
C LYS A 64 1.89 -9.95 1.65
N ILE A 65 1.22 -9.16 2.49
CA ILE A 65 0.20 -8.21 2.06
C ILE A 65 0.84 -7.13 1.17
N ASN A 66 1.96 -6.54 1.58
CA ASN A 66 2.65 -5.52 0.77
C ASN A 66 3.00 -6.05 -0.63
N MET A 67 3.55 -7.27 -0.68
CA MET A 67 3.87 -7.92 -1.95
C MET A 67 2.63 -8.14 -2.82
N LEU A 68 1.49 -8.50 -2.24
CA LEU A 68 0.25 -8.69 -3.00
C LEU A 68 -0.31 -7.37 -3.54
N CYS A 69 -0.27 -6.28 -2.77
CA CYS A 69 -0.63 -4.94 -3.24
C CYS A 69 0.24 -4.53 -4.43
N SER A 70 1.57 -4.58 -4.27
CA SER A 70 2.51 -4.15 -5.31
C SER A 70 2.40 -4.92 -6.64
N ARG A 71 1.94 -6.19 -6.61
CA ARG A 71 1.76 -7.01 -7.82
C ARG A 71 0.63 -6.54 -8.72
N GLU A 72 -0.34 -5.85 -8.15
CA GLU A 72 -1.51 -5.33 -8.85
C GLU A 72 -1.43 -3.79 -8.95
N LEU A 73 -0.19 -3.26 -8.95
CA LEU A 73 0.12 -1.81 -8.95
C LEU A 73 -0.52 -1.03 -7.79
N GLY A 74 -0.97 -1.71 -6.75
CA GLY A 74 -1.54 -1.10 -5.56
C GLY A 74 -0.50 -0.81 -4.48
N LEU A 75 -0.91 -0.01 -3.51
CA LEU A 75 -0.10 0.44 -2.38
C LEU A 75 -0.65 -0.08 -1.05
N MET A 76 0.25 -0.58 -0.20
CA MET A 76 -0.05 -0.78 1.22
C MET A 76 0.56 0.35 2.04
N VAL A 77 -0.27 1.02 2.85
CA VAL A 77 0.17 2.03 3.82
C VAL A 77 0.00 1.49 5.24
N LEU A 78 1.04 1.58 6.06
CA LEU A 78 0.97 1.36 7.49
C LEU A 78 0.86 2.69 8.21
N VAL A 79 -0.16 2.86 9.06
CA VAL A 79 -0.37 4.11 9.79
C VAL A 79 -0.04 3.95 11.27
N SER A 80 0.89 4.76 11.78
CA SER A 80 1.25 4.84 13.20
C SER A 80 2.00 6.14 13.48
N ASP A 81 1.61 6.84 14.55
CA ASP A 81 2.31 8.00 15.12
C ASP A 81 3.20 7.63 16.32
N ASN A 82 3.24 6.34 16.70
CA ASN A 82 4.09 5.82 17.75
C ASN A 82 5.48 5.44 17.20
N ASP A 83 6.49 6.26 17.53
CA ASP A 83 7.89 6.08 17.10
C ASP A 83 8.44 4.69 17.45
N ASP A 84 8.21 4.20 18.68
CA ASP A 84 8.71 2.88 19.11
C ASP A 84 8.10 1.76 18.26
N PHE A 85 6.83 1.89 17.88
CA PHE A 85 6.16 0.91 17.02
C PHE A 85 6.62 1.01 15.57
N VAL A 86 6.86 2.22 15.07
CA VAL A 86 7.44 2.45 13.73
C VAL A 86 8.82 1.82 13.62
N ASP A 87 9.67 1.96 14.64
CA ASP A 87 10.98 1.30 14.69
C ASP A 87 10.85 -0.23 14.56
N LEU A 88 9.87 -0.85 15.25
CA LEU A 88 9.61 -2.29 15.10
C LEU A 88 9.20 -2.69 13.67
N LEU A 89 8.42 -1.85 12.98
CA LEU A 89 8.03 -2.09 11.59
C LEU A 89 9.24 -1.98 10.64
N ILE A 90 10.10 -0.98 10.86
CA ILE A 90 11.34 -0.76 10.09
C ILE A 90 12.31 -1.93 10.30
N ASP A 91 12.52 -2.34 11.55
CA ASP A 91 13.34 -3.50 11.91
C ASP A 91 12.80 -4.81 11.32
N GLY A 92 11.49 -4.86 11.08
CA GLY A 92 10.82 -5.92 10.35
C GLY A 92 11.32 -6.08 8.91
N LYS A 93 11.98 -5.07 8.31
CA LYS A 93 12.50 -5.06 6.93
C LYS A 93 11.44 -5.43 5.90
N ILE A 94 10.28 -4.78 6.00
CA ILE A 94 9.23 -4.87 4.97
C ILE A 94 9.73 -4.08 3.76
N ARG A 95 9.89 -4.75 2.62
CA ARG A 95 10.44 -4.14 1.40
C ARG A 95 9.47 -3.09 0.87
N ASP A 96 9.95 -1.90 0.51
CA ASP A 96 9.18 -0.82 -0.14
C ASP A 96 7.86 -0.51 0.58
N VAL A 97 7.89 -0.45 1.91
CA VAL A 97 6.70 -0.15 2.71
C VAL A 97 6.55 1.35 2.92
N THR A 98 5.33 1.85 2.77
CA THR A 98 4.97 3.23 3.12
C THR A 98 4.44 3.25 4.54
N ILE A 99 5.10 3.99 5.42
CA ILE A 99 4.68 4.19 6.82
C ILE A 99 4.40 5.68 7.01
N LEU A 100 3.20 6.02 7.48
CA LEU A 100 2.75 7.41 7.63
C LEU A 100 2.11 7.63 9.02
N PRO A 101 2.21 8.84 9.59
CA PRO A 101 1.67 9.16 10.92
C PRO A 101 0.14 9.21 10.96
N SER A 102 -0.53 9.44 9.83
CA SER A 102 -1.98 9.63 9.80
C SER A 102 -2.68 8.88 8.67
N VAL A 103 -3.97 8.60 8.88
CA VAL A 103 -4.83 8.00 7.84
C VAL A 103 -5.02 8.97 6.68
N GLU A 104 -5.08 10.27 6.93
CA GLU A 104 -5.20 11.31 5.90
C GLU A 104 -4.02 11.27 4.92
N GLU A 105 -2.79 11.23 5.44
CA GLU A 105 -1.60 11.08 4.59
C GLU A 105 -1.58 9.74 3.87
N GLY A 106 -2.07 8.67 4.49
CA GLY A 106 -2.21 7.36 3.85
C GLY A 106 -3.19 7.36 2.68
N ILE A 107 -4.26 8.14 2.79
CA ILE A 107 -5.22 8.34 1.71
C ILE A 107 -4.52 9.09 0.56
N ASP A 108 -3.85 10.20 0.86
CA ASP A 108 -3.13 10.99 -0.14
C ASP A 108 -2.07 10.15 -0.89
N ALA A 109 -1.33 9.30 -0.17
CA ALA A 109 -0.34 8.41 -0.76
C ALA A 109 -0.96 7.39 -1.74
N VAL A 110 -2.14 6.85 -1.41
CA VAL A 110 -2.88 5.98 -2.33
C VAL A 110 -3.29 6.73 -3.59
N PHE A 111 -3.85 7.93 -3.44
CA PHE A 111 -4.25 8.75 -4.59
C PHE A 111 -3.05 9.07 -5.51
N MET A 112 -1.90 9.41 -4.94
CA MET A 112 -0.69 9.67 -5.72
C MET A 112 -0.18 8.42 -6.44
N ASN A 113 -0.18 7.26 -5.77
CA ASN A 113 0.18 6.00 -6.40
C ASN A 113 -0.74 5.66 -7.59
N ASP A 114 -2.06 5.80 -7.42
CA ASP A 114 -3.01 5.53 -8.50
C ASP A 114 -2.79 6.47 -9.70
N LEU A 115 -2.57 7.76 -9.44
CA LEU A 115 -2.26 8.74 -10.49
C LEU A 115 -0.96 8.40 -11.21
N GLU A 116 0.12 8.11 -10.49
CA GLU A 116 1.42 7.75 -11.08
C GLU A 116 1.31 6.52 -11.99
N ASN A 117 0.52 5.52 -11.58
CA ASN A 117 0.30 4.32 -12.38
C ASN A 117 -0.55 4.59 -13.63
N GLU A 118 -1.55 5.47 -13.54
CA GLU A 118 -2.36 5.90 -14.70
C GLU A 118 -1.50 6.61 -15.75
N PHE A 119 -0.69 7.59 -15.34
CA PHE A 119 0.20 8.32 -16.26
C PHE A 119 1.35 7.46 -16.82
N SER A 120 1.89 6.54 -16.02
CA SER A 120 2.95 5.63 -16.48
C SER A 120 2.42 4.68 -17.56
N ALA A 121 1.20 4.18 -17.40
CA ALA A 121 0.55 3.34 -18.41
C ALA A 121 0.28 4.07 -19.73
N GLU A 122 0.03 5.38 -19.70
CA GLU A 122 -0.13 6.21 -20.91
C GLU A 122 1.21 6.54 -21.59
N SER A 123 2.30 6.65 -20.82
CA SER A 123 3.62 7.02 -21.36
C SER A 123 4.32 5.92 -22.16
N ASP A 124 3.99 4.64 -21.89
CA ASP A 124 4.55 3.48 -22.62
C ASP A 124 4.05 3.37 -24.08
N ASP A 125 3.11 4.23 -24.52
CA ASP A 125 2.67 4.33 -25.92
C ASP A 125 3.49 5.37 -26.74
N PHE A 126 4.42 6.07 -26.11
CA PHE A 126 5.43 6.87 -26.82
C PHE A 126 6.62 5.98 -27.19
N ASN A 127 6.55 5.32 -28.35
CA ASN A 127 7.71 4.66 -28.93
C ASN A 127 8.79 5.71 -29.25
N ASP A 128 9.92 5.64 -28.55
CA ASP A 128 11.14 6.43 -28.84
C ASP A 128 11.66 6.18 -30.28
N ASP A 129 11.21 5.10 -30.93
CA ASP A 129 11.46 4.79 -32.34
C ASP A 129 10.74 5.74 -33.33
N ASP A 130 9.74 6.53 -32.89
CA ASP A 130 9.04 7.53 -33.71
C ASP A 130 9.66 8.95 -33.59
N MET A 131 10.70 9.11 -32.78
CA MET A 131 11.48 10.35 -32.67
C MET A 131 12.60 10.33 -33.72
N ASP A 132 12.59 11.30 -34.67
CA ASP A 132 13.74 11.52 -35.55
C ASP A 132 14.99 11.94 -34.73
N GLU A 133 16.20 11.91 -35.29
CA GLU A 133 17.49 12.24 -34.62
C GLU A 133 17.51 13.63 -33.92
N ASP A 134 16.55 14.50 -34.25
CA ASP A 134 16.35 15.83 -33.69
C ASP A 134 15.26 15.91 -32.58
N GLY A 135 14.66 14.78 -32.18
CA GLY A 135 13.68 14.68 -31.08
C GLY A 135 12.26 15.14 -31.42
N TYR A 136 11.84 15.05 -32.69
CA TYR A 136 10.48 15.39 -33.13
C TYR A 136 9.74 14.13 -33.60
N THR A 137 8.44 14.06 -33.31
CA THR A 137 7.56 13.05 -33.90
C THR A 137 7.24 13.42 -35.36
N GLN A 138 7.13 12.44 -36.26
CA GLN A 138 6.88 12.69 -37.70
C GLN A 138 5.60 13.51 -37.98
N SER A 139 4.66 13.54 -37.03
CA SER A 139 3.39 14.26 -37.07
C SER A 139 3.51 15.78 -36.88
N GLU A 140 4.66 16.26 -36.39
CA GLU A 140 4.87 17.67 -36.02
C GLU A 140 5.66 18.49 -37.05
N LYS A 141 5.95 17.92 -38.24
CA LYS A 141 6.54 18.70 -39.33
C LYS A 141 5.47 19.61 -39.98
N PRO A 142 5.74 20.93 -40.13
CA PRO A 142 4.84 21.87 -40.79
C PRO A 142 4.65 21.62 -42.29
#